data_AF-A0A4Y4WT78-F1
#
_entry.id   AF-A0A4Y4WT78-F1
#
_cell.length_a   1.000
_cell.length_b   1.000
_cell.length_c   1.000
_cell.angle_alpha   90.00
_cell.angle_beta   90.00
_cell.angle_gamma   90.00
#
_symmetry.space_group_name_H-M   'P 1'
#
loop_
_entity.id
_entity.type
_entity.pdbx_description
1 polymer ?
#
loop_
_entity_poly.entity_id
_entity_poly.type
_entity_poly.pdbx_seq_one_letter_code
_entity_poly.pdbx_strand_id
1 'polypeptide(L)'
;MRFLSIELEKCENVKLSSIENFKQYGTGLHLFRHSFATLVYAESRDIVLTSRALGHQSLSSTKIYIHTAQEYNKQVASIFDNLLSE
;
A
#
# COMPACT_ATOMS: atom_id res chain seq x y z
N MET A 1 -7.62 -11.56 8.59
CA MET A 1 -6.44 -11.78 7.72
C MET A 1 -5.42 -10.68 7.99
N ARG A 2 -4.51 -10.94 8.93
CA ARG A 2 -3.56 -10.03 9.59
C ARG A 2 -2.27 -9.84 8.76
N PHE A 3 -2.40 -9.85 7.43
CA PHE A 3 -1.30 -10.15 6.51
C PHE A 3 -0.48 -8.93 6.02
N LEU A 4 -0.88 -7.69 6.34
CA LEU A 4 -0.09 -6.49 5.98
C LEU A 4 0.65 -5.84 7.15
N SER A 5 0.19 -6.01 8.39
CA SER A 5 0.85 -5.40 9.55
C SER A 5 2.08 -6.19 10.04
N ILE A 6 2.32 -7.42 9.56
CA ILE A 6 3.50 -8.20 9.96
C ILE A 6 4.68 -8.04 8.96
N GLU A 7 4.42 -7.69 7.70
CA GLU A 7 5.50 -7.64 6.69
C GLU A 7 6.19 -6.27 6.59
N LEU A 8 5.50 -5.17 6.91
CA LEU A 8 6.11 -3.84 6.86
C LEU A 8 7.04 -3.55 8.05
N GLU A 9 6.76 -4.08 9.25
CA GLU A 9 7.68 -3.96 10.41
C GLU A 9 8.94 -4.83 10.29
N LYS A 10 8.93 -5.85 9.41
CA LYS A 10 10.13 -6.67 9.14
C LYS A 10 11.06 -6.08 8.08
N CYS A 11 10.61 -5.12 7.28
CA CYS A 11 11.43 -4.53 6.22
C CYS A 11 12.37 -3.43 6.72
N GLU A 12 12.18 -2.86 7.91
CA GLU A 12 13.06 -1.80 8.44
C GLU A 12 14.42 -2.32 8.93
N ASN A 13 14.62 -3.64 8.99
CA ASN A 13 15.87 -4.26 9.46
C ASN A 13 16.42 -5.34 8.51
N VAL A 14 16.21 -5.22 7.20
CA VAL A 14 16.92 -6.07 6.23
C VAL A 14 18.33 -5.52 6.06
N LYS A 15 19.25 -6.00 6.90
CA LYS A 15 20.69 -5.90 6.61
C LYS A 15 20.94 -6.48 5.22
N LEU A 16 21.37 -5.63 4.30
CA LEU A 16 21.83 -5.93 2.94
C LEU A 16 23.04 -6.89 2.87
N SER A 17 23.40 -7.59 3.96
CA SER A 17 24.65 -8.32 4.11
C SER A 17 24.59 -9.82 3.80
N SER A 18 23.49 -10.35 3.26
CA SER A 18 23.41 -11.79 2.94
C SER A 18 22.52 -12.05 1.73
N ILE A 19 22.98 -11.64 0.55
CA ILE A 19 22.41 -12.09 -0.72
C ILE A 19 22.99 -13.48 -1.02
N GLU A 20 22.65 -14.47 -0.20
CA GLU A 20 22.90 -15.87 -0.51
C GLU A 20 21.56 -16.60 -0.53
N ASN A 21 21.18 -17.08 -1.72
CA ASN A 21 20.01 -17.92 -2.01
C ASN A 21 18.65 -17.21 -2.11
N PHE A 22 18.47 -16.35 -3.12
CA PHE A 22 17.15 -15.84 -3.54
C PHE A 22 16.33 -16.92 -4.26
N LYS A 23 16.03 -18.03 -3.56
CA LYS A 23 15.11 -19.07 -4.05
C LYS A 23 13.66 -18.68 -3.73
N GLN A 24 13.24 -17.50 -4.20
CA GLN A 24 11.90 -16.95 -3.95
C GLN A 24 11.36 -16.18 -5.16
N TYR A 25 11.34 -16.81 -6.33
CA TYR A 25 10.76 -16.22 -7.54
C TYR A 25 9.29 -15.80 -7.34
N GLY A 26 8.54 -16.50 -6.49
CA GLY A 26 7.16 -16.15 -6.13
C GLY A 26 7.07 -14.93 -5.22
N THR A 27 7.80 -14.93 -4.10
CA THR A 27 7.70 -13.86 -3.09
C THR A 27 8.21 -12.52 -3.60
N GLY A 28 9.26 -12.50 -4.43
CA GLY A 28 9.79 -11.26 -5.01
C GLY A 28 8.78 -10.57 -5.93
N LEU A 29 8.12 -11.34 -6.81
CA LEU A 29 7.10 -10.79 -7.71
C LEU A 29 5.84 -10.35 -6.95
N HIS A 30 5.45 -11.07 -5.90
CA HIS A 30 4.37 -10.65 -5.00
C HIS A 30 4.71 -9.34 -4.28
N LEU A 31 5.93 -9.20 -3.75
CA LEU A 31 6.37 -7.96 -3.11
C LEU A 31 6.39 -6.81 -4.12
N PHE A 32 6.90 -7.03 -5.34
CA PHE A 32 6.84 -6.04 -6.40
C PHE A 32 5.41 -5.58 -6.69
N ARG A 33 4.45 -6.52 -6.77
CA ARG A 33 3.04 -6.20 -6.97
C ARG A 33 2.48 -5.34 -5.83
N HIS A 34 2.84 -5.65 -4.59
CA HIS A 34 2.43 -4.85 -3.43
C HIS A 34 3.06 -3.45 -3.44
N SER A 35 4.36 -3.34 -3.73
CA SER A 35 5.06 -2.06 -3.84
C SER A 35 4.49 -1.19 -4.96
N PHE A 36 4.24 -1.78 -6.13
CA PHE A 36 3.61 -1.08 -7.26
C PHE A 36 2.22 -0.58 -6.89
N ALA A 37 1.39 -1.40 -6.28
CA ALA A 37 0.04 -1.02 -5.87
C ALA A 37 0.02 0.13 -4.84
N THR A 38 0.91 0.07 -3.85
CA THR A 38 1.07 1.12 -2.84
C THR A 38 1.50 2.43 -3.48
N LEU A 39 2.46 2.41 -4.41
CA LEU A 39 2.93 3.61 -5.12
C LEU A 39 1.81 4.24 -5.96
N VAL A 40 1.16 3.43 -6.80
CA VAL A 40 0.07 3.90 -7.68
C VAL A 40 -1.07 4.49 -6.87
N TYR A 41 -1.43 3.86 -5.75
CA TYR A 41 -2.49 4.38 -4.88
C TYR A 41 -2.08 5.65 -4.13
N ALA A 42 -0.83 5.75 -3.68
CA ALA A 42 -0.33 6.96 -3.01
C ALA A 42 -0.38 8.20 -3.92
N GLU A 43 -0.10 8.03 -5.21
CA GLU A 43 -0.10 9.12 -6.18
C GLU A 43 -1.51 9.42 -6.74
N SER A 44 -2.20 8.40 -7.24
CA SER A 44 -3.51 8.57 -7.89
C SER A 44 -4.66 8.79 -6.89
N ARG A 45 -4.56 8.22 -5.69
CA ARG A 45 -5.64 8.13 -4.67
C ARG A 45 -6.95 7.52 -5.20
N ASP A 46 -6.92 6.87 -6.36
CA ASP A 46 -8.06 6.22 -6.99
C ASP A 46 -7.90 4.71 -6.88
N ILE A 47 -8.70 4.10 -6.00
CA ILE A 47 -8.68 2.66 -5.77
C ILE A 47 -9.15 1.84 -6.98
N VAL A 48 -10.03 2.40 -7.82
CA VAL A 48 -10.52 1.74 -9.04
C VAL A 48 -9.43 1.76 -10.10
N LEU A 49 -8.73 2.88 -10.24
CA LEU A 49 -7.58 3.00 -11.15
C LEU A 49 -6.47 2.03 -10.74
N THR A 50 -6.11 1.98 -9.46
CA THR A 50 -5.14 1.00 -8.94
C THR A 50 -5.58 -0.43 -9.21
N SER A 51 -6.88 -0.74 -9.02
CA SER A 51 -7.44 -2.07 -9.29
C SER A 51 -7.33 -2.46 -10.77
N ARG A 52 -7.57 -1.52 -11.68
CA ARG A 52 -7.45 -1.71 -13.13
C ARG A 52 -5.99 -1.87 -13.55
N ALA A 53 -5.07 -1.08 -12.99
CA ALA A 53 -3.64 -1.19 -13.22
C ALA A 53 -3.07 -2.56 -12.79
N LEU A 54 -3.63 -3.16 -11.74
CA LEU A 54 -3.25 -4.48 -11.23
C LEU A 54 -3.98 -5.66 -11.88
N GLY A 55 -4.99 -5.39 -12.72
CA GLY A 55 -5.84 -6.43 -13.32
C GLY A 55 -6.67 -7.21 -12.29
N HIS A 56 -7.07 -6.60 -11.18
CA HIS A 56 -7.89 -7.28 -10.17
C HIS A 56 -9.35 -7.42 -10.66
N GLN A 57 -9.86 -8.65 -10.63
CA GLN A 57 -11.27 -8.95 -10.94
C GLN A 57 -12.25 -8.39 -9.88
N SER A 58 -11.76 -8.17 -8.65
CA SER A 58 -12.57 -7.63 -7.55
C SER A 58 -11.81 -6.54 -6.81
N LEU A 59 -12.54 -5.46 -6.51
CA LEU A 59 -12.01 -4.34 -5.73
C LEU A 59 -11.63 -4.75 -4.30
N SER A 60 -12.22 -5.82 -3.76
CA SER A 60 -11.92 -6.33 -2.43
C SER A 60 -10.45 -6.68 -2.23
N SER A 61 -9.77 -7.16 -3.28
CA SER A 61 -8.33 -7.47 -3.24
C SER A 61 -7.46 -6.21 -3.26
N THR A 62 -7.97 -5.09 -3.76
CA THR A 62 -7.27 -3.79 -3.83
C THR A 62 -7.48 -2.96 -2.58
N LYS A 63 -8.63 -3.12 -1.88
CA LYS A 63 -8.97 -2.38 -0.65
C LYS A 63 -7.88 -2.45 0.43
N ILE A 64 -7.07 -3.50 0.41
CA ILE A 64 -5.93 -3.65 1.31
C ILE A 64 -4.96 -2.47 1.25
N TYR A 65 -4.89 -1.67 0.17
CA TYR A 65 -4.00 -0.52 0.08
C TYR A 65 -4.61 0.77 0.63
N ILE A 66 -5.92 0.81 0.94
CA ILE A 66 -6.59 2.03 1.43
C ILE A 66 -5.98 2.53 2.74
N HIS A 67 -5.53 1.62 3.61
CA HIS A 67 -4.93 2.00 4.89
C HIS A 67 -3.68 2.88 4.75
N THR A 68 -2.98 2.83 3.61
CA THR A 68 -1.78 3.65 3.38
C THR A 68 -2.11 5.13 3.19
N ALA A 69 -3.38 5.48 2.95
CA ALA A 69 -3.84 6.86 2.78
C ALA A 69 -4.46 7.46 4.06
N GLN A 70 -4.36 6.80 5.21
CA GLN A 70 -4.99 7.27 6.46
C GLN A 70 -4.56 8.69 6.87
N GLU A 71 -3.33 9.10 6.55
CA GLU A 71 -2.84 10.45 6.84
C GLU A 71 -3.49 11.53 5.96
N TYR A 72 -3.93 11.19 4.75
CA TYR A 72 -4.70 12.11 3.91
C TYR A 72 -6.12 12.31 4.42
N ASN A 73 -6.74 11.27 4.98
CA ASN A 73 -8.08 11.40 5.58
C ASN A 73 -8.09 12.43 6.71
N LYS A 74 -7.02 12.50 7.51
CA LYS A 74 -6.86 13.51 8.55
C LYS A 74 -6.73 14.92 7.98
N GLN A 75 -5.96 15.09 6.90
CA GLN A 75 -5.82 16.38 6.21
C GLN A 75 -7.17 16.86 5.67
N VAL A 76 -7.94 15.98 5.03
CA VAL A 76 -9.29 16.34 4.54
C VAL A 76 -10.21 16.72 5.69
N ALA A 77 -10.20 15.98 6.80
CA ALA A 77 -10.99 16.34 7.99
C ALA A 77 -10.62 17.74 8.50
N SER A 78 -9.32 18.06 8.56
CA SER A 78 -8.86 19.39 9.01
C SER A 78 -9.32 20.54 8.10
N ILE A 79 -9.50 20.30 6.80
CA ILE A 79 -10.06 21.31 5.88
C ILE A 79 -11.50 21.65 6.27
N PHE A 80 -12.31 20.63 6.57
CA PHE A 80 -13.69 20.84 7.01
C PHE A 80 -13.75 21.54 8.37
N ASP A 81 -12.86 21.20 9.31
CA ASP A 81 -12.80 21.86 10.62
C ASP A 81 -12.49 23.35 10.48
N ASN A 82 -11.55 23.71 9.59
CA ASN A 82 -11.23 25.11 9.31
C ASN A 82 -12.43 25.86 8.71
N LEU A 83 -13.18 25.23 7.80
CA LEU A 83 -14.35 25.82 7.16
C LEU A 83 -15.51 26.07 8.15
N LEU A 84 -15.65 25.23 9.18
CA LEU A 84 -16.69 25.36 10.20
C LEU A 84 -16.32 26.33 11.33
N SER A 85 -15.06 26.76 11.37
CA SER A 85 -14.54 27.70 12.37
C SER A 85 -14.55 29.17 11.93
N GLU A 86 -14.89 29.44 10.66
CA GLU A 86 -15.29 30.76 10.14
C GLU A 86 -16.78 31.04 10.41
#